data_AF-A0A4Y5SN85-F1
#
_entry.id   AF-A0A4Y5SN85-F1
#
_cell.length_a   1.000
_cell.length_b   1.000
_cell.length_c   1.000
_cell.angle_alpha   90.00
_cell.angle_beta   90.00
_cell.angle_gamma   90.00
#
_symmetry.space_group_name_H-M   'P 1'
#
loop_
_entity.id
_entity.type
_entity.pdbx_description
1 polymer ?
#
loop_
_entity_poly.entity_id
_entity_poly.type
_entity_poly.pdbx_seq_one_letter_code
_entity_poly.pdbx_strand_id
1 'polypeptide(L)'
;MRYYIVVYDVNEKRVVKVHRVLRAYLQWRQRSVFEGYLSDDELAELIRKLDSIINESEDSVVFYSLPNDKIVRSFHIGAPPDRFENVL
;
A
#
# COMPACT_ATOMS: atom_id res chain seq x y z
N MET A 1 16.58 -3.91 -2.95
CA MET A 1 15.14 -3.79 -3.26
C MET A 1 14.43 -5.03 -2.75
N ARG A 2 13.30 -4.84 -2.08
CA ARG A 2 12.43 -5.91 -1.59
C ARG A 2 11.03 -5.65 -2.13
N TYR A 3 10.22 -6.70 -2.18
CA TYR A 3 8.82 -6.58 -2.55
C TYR A 3 7.98 -6.39 -1.29
N TYR A 4 7.03 -5.47 -1.32
CA TYR A 4 6.14 -5.18 -0.20
C TYR A 4 4.70 -5.39 -0.59
N ILE A 5 3.93 -5.98 0.32
CA ILE A 5 2.46 -5.87 0.33
C ILE A 5 2.12 -4.95 1.50
N VAL A 6 1.40 -3.88 1.22
CA VAL A 6 0.98 -2.87 2.20
C VAL A 6 -0.52 -2.92 2.34
N VAL A 7 -0.98 -3.15 3.57
CA VAL A 7 -2.39 -3.16 3.92
C VAL A 7 -2.64 -2.04 4.92
N TYR A 8 -3.77 -1.35 4.79
CA TYR A 8 -4.14 -0.31 5.76
C TYR A 8 -5.59 -0.41 6.20
N ASP A 9 -5.82 -0.01 7.44
CA ASP A 9 -7.13 0.30 7.99
C ASP A 9 -7.03 1.68 8.64
N VAL A 10 -7.62 2.68 8.00
CA VAL A 10 -7.48 4.09 8.40
C VAL A 10 -8.82 4.78 8.35
N ASN A 11 -9.01 5.76 9.22
CA ASN A 11 -10.23 6.54 9.28
C ASN A 11 -10.54 7.23 7.93
N GLU A 12 -11.83 7.34 7.59
CA GLU A 12 -12.31 7.97 6.34
C GLU A 12 -11.76 9.39 6.12
N LYS A 13 -11.48 10.13 7.19
CA LYS A 13 -10.90 11.48 7.11
C LYS A 13 -9.48 11.51 6.51
N ARG A 14 -8.77 10.38 6.57
CA ARG A 14 -7.36 10.24 6.16
C ARG A 14 -7.16 9.26 5.00
N VAL A 15 -8.15 8.41 4.71
CA VAL A 15 -8.07 7.36 3.68
C VAL A 15 -7.63 7.88 2.31
N VAL A 16 -8.14 9.02 1.86
CA VAL A 16 -7.79 9.60 0.54
C VAL A 16 -6.32 10.03 0.50
N LYS A 17 -5.80 10.57 1.61
CA LYS A 17 -4.40 11.01 1.71
C LYS A 17 -3.46 9.81 1.72
N VAL A 18 -3.76 8.79 2.53
CA VAL A 18 -2.98 7.54 2.61
C VAL A 18 -2.96 6.85 1.25
N HIS A 19 -4.12 6.68 0.61
CA HIS A 19 -4.24 6.09 -0.72
C HIS A 19 -3.38 6.84 -1.75
N ARG A 20 -3.45 8.18 -1.77
CA ARG A 20 -2.67 9.00 -2.71
C ARG A 20 -1.16 8.85 -2.49
N VAL A 21 -0.71 8.77 -1.24
CA VAL A 21 0.70 8.51 -0.94
C VAL A 21 1.10 7.13 -1.43
N LEU A 22 0.38 6.07 -1.05
CA LEU A 22 0.73 4.70 -1.45
C LEU A 22 0.75 4.53 -2.97
N ARG A 23 -0.20 5.13 -3.70
CA ARG A 23 -0.28 5.07 -5.17
C ARG A 23 0.91 5.72 -5.88
N ALA A 24 1.67 6.60 -5.21
CA ALA A 24 2.88 7.18 -5.79
C ALA A 24 4.08 6.21 -5.77
N TYR A 25 4.02 5.14 -4.98
CA TYR A 25 5.13 4.19 -4.78
C TYR A 25 4.78 2.76 -5.19
N LEU A 26 3.51 2.38 -5.06
CA LEU A 26 3.05 0.99 -5.13
C LEU A 26 1.83 0.86 -6.04
N GLN A 27 1.67 -0.34 -6.59
CA GLN A 27 0.51 -0.69 -7.41
C GLN A 27 -0.71 -0.93 -6.51
N TRP A 28 -1.82 -0.29 -6.84
CA TRP A 28 -3.08 -0.46 -6.13
C TRP A 28 -3.77 -1.78 -6.51
N ARG A 29 -4.13 -2.60 -5.52
CA ARG A 29 -4.72 -3.94 -5.76
C ARG A 29 -6.17 -4.06 -5.33
N GLN A 30 -6.50 -3.56 -4.16
CA GLN A 30 -7.85 -3.53 -3.59
C GLN A 30 -7.98 -2.30 -2.69
N ARG A 31 -9.21 -1.97 -2.24
CA ARG A 31 -9.52 -0.72 -1.50
C ARG A 31 -8.53 -0.35 -0.39
N SER A 32 -7.90 -1.34 0.24
CA SER A 32 -6.93 -1.19 1.33
C SER A 32 -5.63 -1.95 1.11
N VAL A 33 -5.30 -2.35 -0.12
CA VAL A 33 -4.13 -3.19 -0.44
C VAL A 33 -3.32 -2.61 -1.59
N PHE A 34 -2.03 -2.46 -1.36
CA PHE A 34 -1.01 -2.03 -2.32
C PHE A 34 0.13 -3.03 -2.37
N GLU A 35 0.80 -3.17 -3.52
CA GLU A 35 1.99 -4.02 -3.63
C GLU A 35 3.01 -3.48 -4.63
N GLY A 36 4.30 -3.82 -4.44
CA GLY A 36 5.35 -3.35 -5.34
C GLY A 36 6.74 -3.45 -4.74
N TYR A 37 7.75 -3.18 -5.58
CA TYR A 37 9.13 -3.11 -5.14
C TYR A 37 9.46 -1.75 -4.57
N LEU A 38 10.21 -1.73 -3.47
CA LEU A 38 10.81 -0.52 -2.91
C LEU A 38 12.31 -0.74 -2.71
N SER A 39 13.08 0.29 -3.02
CA SER A 39 14.41 0.51 -2.45
C SER A 39 14.31 0.91 -0.97
N ASP A 40 15.43 0.83 -0.25
CA ASP A 40 15.47 1.19 1.16
C ASP A 40 15.18 2.69 1.37
N ASP A 41 15.60 3.53 0.41
CA ASP A 41 15.33 4.98 0.41
C ASP A 41 13.84 5.29 0.15
N GLU A 42 13.22 4.64 -0.84
CA GLU A 42 11.79 4.79 -1.12
C GLU A 42 10.93 4.32 0.07
N LEU A 43 11.31 3.20 0.71
CA LEU A 43 10.63 2.71 1.90
C LEU A 43 10.71 3.72 3.05
N ALA A 44 11.90 4.27 3.31
CA ALA A 44 12.10 5.27 4.36
C ALA A 44 11.30 6.55 4.10
N GLU A 45 11.26 7.02 2.85
CA GLU A 45 10.46 8.18 2.46
C GLU A 45 8.95 7.90 2.60
N LEU A 46 8.49 6.72 2.15
CA LEU A 46 7.10 6.31 2.24
C LEU A 46 6.62 6.26 3.70
N ILE A 47 7.41 5.64 4.60
CA ILE A 47 7.08 5.58 6.03
C ILE A 47 6.95 6.99 6.61
N ARG A 48 7.92 7.88 6.37
CA ARG A 48 7.85 9.28 6.84
C ARG A 48 6.61 10.02 6.36
N LYS A 49 6.23 9.83 5.08
CA LYS A 49 5.03 10.45 4.51
C LYS A 49 3.76 9.92 5.17
N LEU A 50 3.68 8.60 5.42
CA LEU A 50 2.54 7.99 6.09
C LEU A 50 2.43 8.44 7.55
N ASP A 51 3.53 8.45 8.30
CA ASP A 51 3.57 8.91 9.71
C ASP A 51 3.08 10.36 9.85
N SER A 52 3.36 11.21 8.86
CA SER A 52 2.87 12.59 8.84
C SER A 52 1.35 12.74 8.60
N ILE A 53 0.68 11.67 8.18
CA ILE A 53 -0.73 11.65 7.78
C ILE A 53 -1.59 10.88 8.78
N ILE A 54 -1.12 9.73 9.26
CA ILE A 54 -1.90 8.82 10.10
C ILE A 54 -2.04 9.35 11.54
N ASN A 55 -3.07 8.89 12.22
CA ASN A 55 -3.18 8.98 13.67
C ASN A 55 -2.91 7.61 14.28
N GLU A 56 -1.78 7.44 14.95
CA GLU A 56 -1.34 6.16 15.55
C GLU A 56 -2.35 5.56 16.55
N SER A 57 -3.23 6.36 17.15
CA SER A 57 -4.25 5.83 18.08
C SER A 57 -5.50 5.29 17.38
N GLU A 58 -5.67 5.53 16.07
CA GLU A 58 -6.90 5.21 15.31
C GLU A 58 -6.62 4.42 14.03
N ASP A 59 -5.43 4.57 13.46
CA ASP A 59 -5.06 4.05 12.14
C ASP A 59 -4.00 2.95 12.24
N SER A 60 -4.01 2.06 11.26
CA SER A 60 -3.00 1.01 11.12
C SER A 60 -2.55 0.88 9.66
N VAL A 61 -1.24 0.76 9.47
CA VAL A 61 -0.62 0.40 8.19
C VAL A 61 0.37 -0.73 8.44
N VAL A 62 0.24 -1.83 7.70
CA VAL A 62 1.06 -3.03 7.85
C VAL A 62 1.83 -3.28 6.57
N PHE A 63 3.14 -3.50 6.71
CA PHE A 63 4.06 -3.83 5.62
C PHE A 63 4.50 -5.29 5.72
N TYR A 64 4.20 -6.10 4.72
CA TYR A 64 4.75 -7.44 4.56
C TYR A 64 5.95 -7.38 3.62
N SER A 65 7.15 -7.65 4.11
CA SER A 65 8.37 -7.67 3.30
C SER A 65 8.68 -9.07 2.76
N LEU A 66 8.92 -9.14 1.46
CA LEU A 66 9.15 -10.35 0.70
C LEU A 66 10.44 -10.20 -0.12
N PRO A 67 11.25 -11.25 -0.31
CA PRO A 67 12.45 -11.19 -1.16
C PRO A 67 12.14 -10.82 -2.62
N ASN A 68 10.98 -11.20 -3.15
CA ASN A 68 10.51 -10.87 -4.50
C ASN A 68 9.00 -11.18 -4.65
N ASP A 69 8.43 -10.79 -5.79
CA ASP A 69 7.04 -11.05 -6.16
C ASP A 69 6.74 -12.53 -6.51
N LYS A 70 7.72 -13.28 -7.01
CA LYS A 70 7.53 -14.68 -7.46
C LYS A 70 7.07 -15.64 -6.37
N ILE A 71 7.34 -15.32 -5.11
CA ILE A 71 6.88 -16.13 -3.97
C ILE A 71 5.44 -15.81 -3.56
N VAL A 72 4.90 -14.68 -4.03
CA VAL A 72 3.52 -14.29 -3.75
C VAL A 72 2.59 -15.10 -4.64
N ARG A 73 1.63 -15.79 -4.02
CA ARG A 73 0.50 -16.40 -4.72
C ARG A 73 -0.76 -15.70 -4.26
N SER A 74 -1.48 -15.10 -5.18
CA SER A 74 -2.77 -14.46 -4.92
C SER A 74 -3.85 -15.10 -5.80
N PHE A 75 -5.05 -15.18 -5.26
CA PHE A 75 -6.27 -15.50 -6.00
C PHE A 75 -7.37 -14.57 -5.48
N HIS A 76 -8.28 -14.18 -6.36
CA HIS A 76 -9.36 -13.25 -6.03
C HIS A 76 -10.72 -13.95 -6.12
N ILE A 77 -11.58 -13.68 -5.15
CA ILE A 77 -12.98 -14.14 -5.13
C ILE A 77 -13.87 -12.92 -4.98
N GLY A 78 -14.96 -12.85 -5.75
CA GLY A 78 -15.92 -11.73 -5.73
C GLY A 78 -15.61 -10.64 -6.76
N ALA A 79 -16.31 -9.50 -6.65
CA ALA A 79 -16.20 -8.39 -7.59
C ALA A 79 -14.87 -7.64 -7.41
N PRO A 80 -14.13 -7.36 -8.49
CA PRO A 80 -12.94 -6.52 -8.42
C PRO A 80 -13.31 -5.08 -8.06
N PRO A 81 -12.36 -4.26 -7.55
CA PRO A 81 -12.60 -2.82 -7.39
C PRO A 81 -13.02 -2.19 -8.73
N ASP A 82 -13.98 -1.26 -8.70
CA ASP A 82 -14.70 -0.75 -9.88
C ASP A 82 -13.84 -0.10 -10.98
N ARG A 83 -12.54 0.16 -10.74
CA ARG A 83 -11.57 0.59 -11.76
C ARG A 83 -10.12 0.44 -11.25
N PHE A 84 -9.33 -0.38 -11.94
CA PHE A 84 -7.87 -0.25 -11.93
C PHE A 84 -7.49 0.86 -12.92
N GLU A 85 -7.39 2.10 -12.45
CA GLU A 85 -6.62 3.09 -13.21
C GLU A 85 -5.14 2.78 -12.98
N ASN A 86 -4.61 1.88 -13.82
CA ASN A 86 -3.18 1.63 -13.93
C ASN A 86 -2.55 2.86 -14.58
N VAL A 87 -1.85 3.68 -13.80
CA VAL A 87 -0.82 4.54 -14.38
C VAL A 87 0.44 3.68 -14.38
N LEU A 88 0.77 3.13 -15.54
CA LEU A 88 2.10 2.61 -15.86
C LEU A 88 3.05 3.79 -16.05
#